data_AF-A0A914XME7-F1
#
_entry.id   AF-A0A914XME7-F1
#
_cell.length_a   1.000
_cell.length_b   1.000
_cell.length_c   1.000
_cell.angle_alpha   90.00
_cell.angle_beta   90.00
_cell.angle_gamma   90.00
#
_symmetry.space_group_name_H-M   'P 1'
#
loop_
_entity.id
_entity.type
_entity.pdbx_description
1 polymer ?
#
loop_
_entity_poly.entity_id
_entity_poly.type
_entity_poly.pdbx_seq_one_letter_code
_entity_poly.pdbx_strand_id
1 'polypeptide(L)'
;MHQGRLTTAVRRWSTPFVIRSSSAQCHYSTTGESSSSSSSPSVPKQVEVVVCGGGITGLSVAYHLAKRGCSVALFERSIGCGGATGASAGLLSASMLWQDNSVQKMAQASIKLYKELSTGDRFRFNRCGRVYLAHSDSTAVSVRRMYAKARSLGQEAELIDDNTEMLAKWPSISTEDIQLALFIADDAVVDPIGLCRELSKRAAQEGAAIIEQCAVKEVLIGDQTKV
;
A
#
# COMPACT_ATOMS: atom_id res chain seq x y z
N MET A 1 2.94 -22.60 -22.61
CA MET A 1 3.24 -23.11 -21.24
C MET A 1 4.74 -23.04 -21.00
N HIS A 2 5.24 -21.99 -20.35
CA HIS A 2 6.57 -21.99 -19.71
C HIS A 2 6.54 -20.90 -18.62
N GLN A 3 6.31 -21.33 -17.37
CA GLN A 3 6.43 -20.49 -16.19
C GLN A 3 7.92 -20.34 -15.86
N GLY A 4 8.53 -19.23 -16.29
CA GLY A 4 9.86 -18.85 -15.84
C GLY A 4 9.80 -18.41 -14.38
N ARG A 5 10.40 -19.23 -13.50
CA ARG A 5 10.63 -18.89 -12.08
C ARG A 5 11.66 -17.75 -12.06
N LEU A 6 11.20 -16.51 -11.90
CA LEU A 6 12.08 -15.36 -11.69
C LEU A 6 12.78 -15.52 -10.35
N THR A 7 14.03 -15.98 -10.39
CA THR A 7 14.98 -16.00 -9.27
C THR A 7 15.47 -14.59 -9.02
N THR A 8 14.63 -13.73 -8.45
CA THR A 8 15.12 -12.47 -7.88
C THR A 8 15.97 -12.86 -6.68
N ALA A 9 17.28 -12.61 -6.75
CA ALA A 9 18.22 -12.86 -5.68
C ALA A 9 17.87 -11.98 -4.47
N VAL A 10 16.99 -12.48 -3.61
CA VAL A 10 16.92 -12.03 -2.22
C VAL A 10 18.28 -12.38 -1.64
N ARG A 11 19.07 -11.38 -1.21
CA ARG A 11 20.27 -11.63 -0.42
C ARG A 11 19.83 -12.38 0.84
N ARG A 12 19.95 -13.70 0.81
CA ARG A 12 19.84 -14.53 2.00
C ARG A 12 21.07 -14.21 2.83
N TRP A 13 20.84 -13.70 4.03
CA TRP A 13 21.91 -13.61 5.02
C TRP A 13 22.37 -15.03 5.30
N SER A 14 23.68 -15.27 5.14
CA SER A 14 24.28 -16.58 5.40
C SER A 14 24.26 -16.93 6.89
N THR A 15 24.15 -15.91 7.74
CA THR A 15 24.00 -16.04 9.19
C THR A 15 22.53 -15.95 9.61
N PRO A 16 22.07 -16.86 10.49
CA PRO A 16 20.75 -16.71 11.11
C PRO A 16 20.67 -15.40 11.90
N PHE A 17 19.47 -14.83 11.94
CA PHE A 17 19.17 -13.64 12.74
C PHE A 17 18.14 -13.99 13.81
N VAL A 18 18.25 -13.34 14.98
CA VAL A 18 17.32 -13.52 16.11
C VAL A 18 16.67 -12.17 16.41
N ILE A 19 15.34 -12.18 16.56
CA ILE A 19 14.55 -10.99 16.88
C ILE A 19 14.11 -11.09 18.33
N ARG A 20 14.41 -10.05 19.11
CA ARG A 20 13.87 -9.87 20.45
C ARG A 20 12.65 -8.95 20.41
N SER A 21 11.54 -9.45 20.94
CA SER A 21 10.31 -8.69 21.16
C SER A 21 9.94 -8.65 22.64
N SER A 22 9.10 -7.69 23.03
CA SER A 22 8.57 -7.62 24.40
C SER A 22 7.47 -8.67 24.60
N SER A 23 7.54 -9.44 25.70
CA SER A 23 6.60 -10.49 26.12
C SER A 23 5.19 -10.04 26.51
N ALA A 24 4.83 -8.78 26.25
CA ALA A 24 3.52 -8.24 26.61
C ALA A 24 2.51 -8.61 25.51
N GLN A 25 1.89 -9.81 25.65
CA GLN A 25 0.67 -10.25 24.96
C GLN A 25 0.57 -9.87 23.48
N CYS A 26 1.23 -10.63 22.61
CA CYS A 26 1.04 -10.52 21.17
C CYS A 26 -0.33 -11.09 20.77
N HIS A 27 -1.14 -10.31 20.05
CA HIS A 27 -2.38 -10.81 19.45
C HIS A 27 -2.15 -11.26 18.01
N TYR A 28 -2.82 -12.36 17.66
CA TYR A 28 -2.74 -13.02 16.36
C TYR A 28 -4.14 -13.10 15.79
N SER A 29 -4.32 -12.66 14.55
CA SER A 29 -5.60 -12.66 13.87
C SER A 29 -5.66 -13.82 12.85
N THR A 30 -5.93 -15.04 13.32
CA THR A 30 -6.41 -16.12 12.45
C THR A 30 -7.89 -15.90 12.18
N THR A 31 -8.27 -15.62 10.94
CA THR A 31 -9.67 -15.77 10.51
C THR A 31 -9.79 -17.02 9.66
N GLY A 32 -9.90 -18.15 10.35
CA GLY A 32 -10.25 -19.48 9.85
C GLY A 32 -11.02 -20.21 10.95
N GLU A 33 -12.06 -20.93 10.56
CA GLU A 33 -13.20 -21.40 11.35
C GLU A 33 -12.91 -21.98 12.74
N SER A 34 -13.90 -21.78 13.62
CA SER A 34 -14.04 -22.32 14.96
C SER A 34 -13.84 -23.85 15.00
N SER A 35 -12.65 -24.25 15.43
CA SER A 35 -12.43 -25.54 16.09
C SER A 35 -11.63 -25.29 17.37
N SER A 36 -12.19 -25.74 18.48
CA SER A 36 -11.68 -25.56 19.83
C SER A 36 -10.35 -26.28 20.02
N SER A 37 -9.24 -25.55 19.93
CA SER A 37 -8.01 -25.89 20.65
C SER A 37 -7.30 -24.60 21.06
N SER A 38 -7.18 -24.39 22.37
CA SER A 38 -6.51 -23.26 23.01
C SER A 38 -4.99 -23.36 22.84
N SER A 39 -4.51 -23.18 21.61
CA SER A 39 -3.09 -22.90 21.39
C SER A 39 -2.91 -21.39 21.41
N SER A 40 -2.14 -20.90 22.39
CA SER A 40 -1.62 -19.54 22.35
C SER A 40 -0.89 -19.33 21.01
N PRO A 41 -1.01 -18.14 20.39
CA PRO A 41 -0.42 -17.93 19.08
C PRO A 41 1.09 -18.13 19.15
N SER A 42 1.59 -19.18 18.48
CA SER A 42 3.00 -19.50 18.51
C SER A 42 3.72 -18.68 17.46
N VAL A 43 4.53 -17.72 17.91
CA VAL A 43 5.50 -17.05 17.03
C VAL A 43 6.37 -18.11 16.36
N PRO A 44 6.48 -18.13 15.02
CA PRO A 44 7.30 -19.11 14.33
C PRO A 44 8.74 -19.06 14.82
N LYS A 45 9.32 -20.23 15.14
CA LYS A 45 10.72 -20.31 15.60
C LYS A 45 11.74 -19.97 14.51
N GLN A 46 11.37 -20.15 13.24
CA GLN A 46 12.21 -19.90 12.08
C GLN A 46 11.36 -19.50 10.88
N VAL A 47 11.80 -18.49 10.12
CA VAL A 47 11.22 -18.05 8.85
C VAL A 47 12.32 -17.56 7.91
N GLU A 48 12.04 -17.50 6.61
CA GLU A 48 12.96 -16.95 5.61
C GLU A 48 13.01 -15.42 5.64
N VAL A 49 11.89 -14.78 5.93
CA VAL A 49 11.78 -13.32 5.94
C VAL A 49 11.02 -12.85 7.17
N VAL A 50 11.58 -11.86 7.86
CA VAL A 50 10.85 -11.08 8.84
C VAL A 50 10.58 -9.68 8.32
N VAL A 51 9.33 -9.24 8.46
CA VAL A 51 8.88 -7.88 8.17
C VAL A 51 8.61 -7.14 9.47
N CYS A 52 9.27 -6.00 9.66
CA CYS A 52 9.08 -5.15 10.83
C CYS A 52 8.19 -3.96 10.47
N GLY A 53 6.97 -3.93 10.99
CA GLY A 53 5.98 -2.87 10.77
C GLY A 53 4.77 -3.36 9.96
N GLY A 54 3.58 -3.19 10.53
CA GLY A 54 2.28 -3.56 9.97
C GLY A 54 1.59 -2.44 9.19
N GLY A 55 2.34 -1.47 8.66
CA GLY A 55 1.81 -0.46 7.73
C GLY A 55 1.58 -1.03 6.32
N ILE A 56 1.06 -0.19 5.41
CA ILE A 56 0.72 -0.62 4.03
C ILE A 56 1.89 -1.28 3.30
N THR A 57 3.10 -0.75 3.46
CA THR A 57 4.32 -1.28 2.83
C THR A 57 4.67 -2.65 3.39
N GLY A 58 4.67 -2.81 4.72
CA GLY A 58 5.01 -4.07 5.36
C GLY A 58 4.01 -5.17 5.03
N LEU A 59 2.71 -4.86 5.08
CA LEU A 59 1.65 -5.79 4.70
C LEU A 59 1.70 -6.17 3.21
N SER A 60 1.99 -5.22 2.33
CA SER A 60 2.19 -5.50 0.90
C SER A 60 3.38 -6.42 0.66
N VAL A 61 4.52 -6.18 1.32
CA VAL A 61 5.71 -7.05 1.27
C VAL A 61 5.38 -8.44 1.78
N ALA A 62 4.74 -8.56 2.94
CA ALA A 62 4.36 -9.84 3.52
C ALA A 62 3.42 -10.63 2.60
N TYR A 63 2.36 -10.00 2.08
CA TYR A 63 1.43 -10.60 1.13
C TYR A 63 2.15 -11.14 -0.12
N HIS A 64 2.98 -10.30 -0.74
CA HIS A 64 3.64 -10.65 -1.99
C HIS A 64 4.74 -11.70 -1.84
N LEU A 65 5.43 -11.77 -0.70
CA LEU A 65 6.41 -12.81 -0.41
C LEU A 65 5.74 -14.14 -0.06
N ALA A 66 4.71 -14.12 0.78
CA ALA A 66 3.94 -15.32 1.13
C ALA A 66 3.27 -15.95 -0.10
N LYS A 67 2.67 -15.14 -0.97
CA LYS A 67 2.11 -15.59 -2.26
C LYS A 67 3.13 -16.24 -3.20
N ARG A 68 4.42 -15.95 -3.02
CA ARG A 68 5.53 -16.58 -3.77
C ARG A 68 6.09 -17.83 -3.08
N GLY A 69 5.50 -18.26 -1.97
CA GLY A 69 5.87 -19.44 -1.20
C GLY A 69 6.99 -19.21 -0.18
N CYS A 70 7.34 -17.95 0.13
CA CYS A 70 8.29 -17.67 1.21
C CYS A 70 7.61 -17.83 2.57
N SER A 71 8.33 -18.39 3.55
CA SER A 71 7.89 -18.33 4.96
C SER A 71 8.14 -16.92 5.51
N VAL A 72 7.08 -16.25 5.95
CA VAL A 72 7.12 -14.84 6.40
C VAL A 72 6.51 -14.70 7.78
N ALA A 73 7.18 -13.93 8.65
CA ALA A 73 6.57 -13.40 9.87
C ALA A 73 6.60 -11.86 9.85
N LEU A 74 5.47 -11.21 10.08
CA LEU A 74 5.35 -9.77 10.24
C LEU A 74 5.12 -9.44 11.70
N PHE A 75 5.85 -8.45 12.22
CA PHE A 75 5.69 -7.95 13.58
C PHE A 75 5.28 -6.48 13.57
N GLU A 76 4.23 -6.13 14.29
CA GLU A 76 3.73 -4.77 14.45
C GLU A 76 3.56 -4.43 15.93
N ARG A 77 4.03 -3.25 16.35
CA ARG A 77 3.99 -2.81 17.76
C ARG A 77 2.58 -2.54 18.29
N SER A 78 1.63 -2.24 17.41
CA SER A 78 0.26 -1.87 17.73
C SER A 78 -0.74 -2.85 17.10
N ILE A 79 -2.04 -2.57 17.23
CA ILE A 79 -3.07 -3.31 16.49
C ILE A 79 -3.38 -2.50 15.23
N GLY A 80 -3.32 -3.15 14.07
CA GLY A 80 -3.59 -2.53 12.78
C GLY A 80 -2.57 -1.48 12.34
N CYS A 81 -2.97 -0.66 11.37
CA CYS A 81 -2.12 0.33 10.71
C CYS A 81 -1.96 1.65 11.49
N GLY A 82 -1.61 1.59 12.79
CA GLY A 82 -1.55 2.76 13.70
C GLY A 82 -0.45 3.81 13.44
N GLY A 83 0.36 3.64 12.39
CA GLY A 83 1.39 4.61 11.98
C GLY A 83 0.91 5.62 10.93
N ALA A 84 1.82 6.09 10.08
CA ALA A 84 1.51 7.04 9.00
C ALA A 84 0.40 6.56 8.05
N THR A 85 0.26 5.24 7.86
CA THR A 85 -0.81 4.66 7.04
C THR A 85 -2.19 4.96 7.61
N GLY A 86 -2.40 4.81 8.91
CA GLY A 86 -3.69 5.07 9.57
C GLY A 86 -4.08 6.54 9.58
N ALA A 87 -3.11 7.44 9.47
CA ALA A 87 -3.34 8.89 9.34
C ALA A 87 -3.47 9.38 7.89
N SER A 88 -3.38 8.48 6.90
CA SER A 88 -3.41 8.85 5.48
C SER A 88 -4.81 9.23 5.00
N ALA A 89 -4.89 10.21 4.09
CA ALA A 89 -6.12 10.55 3.37
C ALA A 89 -6.47 9.55 2.24
N GLY A 90 -5.57 8.60 1.93
CA GLY A 90 -5.84 7.52 0.98
C GLY A 90 -5.91 7.95 -0.50
N LEU A 91 -5.31 9.08 -0.86
CA LEU A 91 -5.30 9.58 -2.24
C LEU A 91 -4.34 8.77 -3.12
N LEU A 92 -4.84 8.23 -4.22
CA LEU A 92 -4.08 7.43 -5.19
C LEU A 92 -3.95 8.19 -6.52
N SER A 93 -2.73 8.20 -7.07
CA SER A 93 -2.44 8.75 -8.40
C SER A 93 -1.17 8.13 -8.98
N ALA A 94 -1.17 7.93 -10.30
CA ALA A 94 -0.05 7.37 -11.06
C ALA A 94 0.64 8.38 -12.00
N SER A 95 0.16 9.62 -12.08
CA SER A 95 0.60 10.63 -13.05
C SER A 95 1.24 11.87 -12.40
N MET A 96 1.74 11.72 -11.17
CA MET A 96 2.42 12.81 -10.46
C MET A 96 3.76 13.17 -11.12
N LEU A 97 4.06 14.47 -11.24
CA LEU A 97 5.22 14.98 -11.98
C LEU A 97 6.57 14.56 -11.42
N TRP A 98 6.66 14.36 -10.11
CA TRP A 98 7.89 13.96 -9.41
C TRP A 98 8.15 12.44 -9.44
N GLN A 99 7.25 11.66 -10.05
CA GLN A 99 7.46 10.23 -10.15
C GLN A 99 8.28 9.90 -11.40
N ASP A 100 9.39 9.18 -11.21
CA ASP A 100 10.07 8.52 -12.31
C ASP A 100 9.21 7.36 -12.86
N ASN A 101 9.64 6.80 -14.00
CA ASN A 101 8.91 5.73 -14.68
C ASN A 101 8.76 4.45 -13.84
N SER A 102 9.66 4.18 -12.90
CA SER A 102 9.58 3.00 -12.02
C SER A 102 8.53 3.19 -10.93
N VAL A 103 8.49 4.37 -10.30
CA VAL A 103 7.49 4.73 -9.31
C VAL A 103 6.09 4.75 -9.94
N GLN A 104 5.97 5.19 -11.19
CA GLN A 104 4.69 5.19 -11.90
C GLN A 104 4.16 3.79 -12.18
N LYS A 105 5.01 2.88 -12.67
CA LYS A 105 4.63 1.48 -12.87
C LYS A 105 4.20 0.82 -11.57
N MET A 106 4.89 1.13 -10.48
CA MET A 106 4.53 0.67 -9.15
C MET A 106 3.18 1.25 -8.70
N ALA A 107 2.93 2.54 -8.91
CA ALA A 107 1.65 3.16 -8.59
C ALA A 107 0.48 2.55 -9.40
N GLN A 108 0.64 2.33 -10.71
CA GLN A 108 -0.35 1.66 -11.55
C GLN A 108 -0.63 0.23 -11.07
N ALA A 109 0.41 -0.54 -10.74
CA ALA A 109 0.27 -1.89 -10.21
C ALA A 109 -0.46 -1.90 -8.85
N SER A 110 -0.13 -0.96 -7.96
CA SER A 110 -0.81 -0.80 -6.67
C SER A 110 -2.28 -0.44 -6.84
N ILE A 111 -2.62 0.53 -7.69
CA ILE A 111 -4.01 0.93 -7.96
C ILE A 111 -4.81 -0.26 -8.49
N LYS A 112 -4.25 -1.02 -9.43
CA LYS A 112 -4.87 -2.23 -9.97
C LYS A 112 -5.11 -3.27 -8.87
N LEU A 113 -4.11 -3.57 -8.06
CA LEU A 113 -4.22 -4.52 -6.95
C LEU A 113 -5.29 -4.07 -5.94
N TYR A 114 -5.30 -2.79 -5.55
CA TYR A 114 -6.25 -2.29 -4.56
C TYR A 114 -7.69 -2.36 -5.07
N LYS A 115 -7.92 -2.09 -6.36
CA LYS A 115 -9.22 -2.29 -7.01
C LYS A 115 -9.66 -3.76 -7.02
N GLU A 116 -8.74 -4.69 -7.26
CA GLU A 116 -9.04 -6.13 -7.20
C GLU A 116 -9.37 -6.58 -5.77
N LEU A 117 -8.64 -6.07 -4.77
CA LEU A 117 -8.85 -6.39 -3.36
C LEU A 117 -10.12 -5.76 -2.78
N SER A 118 -10.60 -4.64 -3.31
CA SER A 118 -11.82 -3.98 -2.84
C SER A 118 -13.11 -4.70 -3.25
N THR A 119 -13.01 -5.77 -4.05
CA THR A 119 -14.17 -6.53 -4.53
C THR A 119 -15.00 -7.14 -3.40
N GLY A 120 -16.32 -6.98 -3.47
CA GLY A 120 -17.25 -7.43 -2.43
C GLY A 120 -17.26 -6.52 -1.20
N ASP A 121 -17.08 -5.21 -1.38
CA ASP A 121 -17.19 -4.16 -0.36
C ASP A 121 -16.33 -4.37 0.88
N ARG A 122 -15.18 -5.03 0.72
CA ARG A 122 -14.24 -5.33 1.84
C ARG A 122 -13.65 -4.06 2.44
N PHE A 123 -13.46 -3.04 1.62
CA PHE A 123 -13.07 -1.69 2.03
C PHE A 123 -13.46 -0.70 0.93
N ARG A 124 -13.54 0.58 1.29
CA ARG A 124 -13.92 1.63 0.36
C ARG A 124 -12.79 1.91 -0.64
N PHE A 125 -13.06 1.74 -1.92
CA PHE A 125 -12.21 2.18 -3.02
C PHE A 125 -13.09 2.96 -4.00
N ASN A 126 -12.84 4.26 -4.14
CA ASN A 126 -13.64 5.15 -4.97
C ASN A 126 -12.79 5.75 -6.10
N ARG A 127 -13.06 5.37 -7.34
CA ARG A 127 -12.47 5.97 -8.54
C ARG A 127 -13.28 7.23 -8.90
N CYS A 128 -13.19 8.25 -8.05
CA CYS A 128 -13.87 9.54 -8.22
C CYS A 128 -13.09 10.53 -9.11
N GLY A 129 -11.90 10.13 -9.57
CA GLY A 129 -10.97 11.01 -10.24
C GLY A 129 -10.37 12.06 -9.30
N ARG A 130 -9.54 12.93 -9.89
CA ARG A 130 -8.92 14.07 -9.21
C ARG A 130 -8.88 15.27 -10.14
N VAL A 131 -9.19 16.43 -9.58
CA VAL A 131 -9.04 17.73 -10.27
C VAL A 131 -7.79 18.45 -9.75
N TYR A 132 -7.01 19.00 -10.68
CA TYR A 132 -5.90 19.92 -10.43
C TYR A 132 -6.27 21.28 -11.00
N LEU A 133 -6.17 22.32 -10.19
CA LEU A 133 -6.54 23.68 -10.59
C LEU A 133 -5.28 24.54 -10.69
N ALA A 134 -5.08 25.17 -11.85
CA ALA A 134 -4.00 26.12 -12.08
C ALA A 134 -4.53 27.55 -11.99
N HIS A 135 -3.92 28.33 -11.10
CA HIS A 135 -4.27 29.73 -10.84
C HIS A 135 -3.24 30.73 -11.42
N SER A 136 -2.28 30.24 -12.19
CA SER A 136 -1.19 31.03 -12.77
C SER A 136 -0.57 30.32 -13.97
N ASP A 137 0.10 31.08 -14.84
CA ASP A 137 0.75 30.52 -16.04
C ASP A 137 1.76 29.42 -15.68
N SER A 138 2.49 29.57 -14.57
CA SER A 138 3.46 28.58 -14.11
C SER A 138 2.81 27.28 -13.63
N THR A 139 1.66 27.38 -12.95
CA THR A 139 0.88 26.20 -12.54
C THR A 139 0.18 25.56 -13.74
N ALA A 140 -0.25 26.37 -14.72
CA ALA A 140 -0.84 25.87 -15.97
C ALA A 140 0.16 25.05 -16.80
N VAL A 141 1.43 25.47 -16.87
CA VAL A 141 2.50 24.67 -17.47
C VAL A 141 2.66 23.32 -16.76
N SER A 142 2.62 23.32 -15.43
CA SER A 142 2.71 22.09 -14.63
C SER A 142 1.52 21.16 -14.88
N VAL A 143 0.30 21.71 -14.93
CA VAL A 143 -0.93 20.98 -15.25
C VAL A 143 -0.88 20.39 -16.67
N ARG A 144 -0.42 21.12 -17.68
CA ARG A 144 -0.25 20.58 -19.05
C ARG A 144 0.78 19.44 -19.10
N ARG A 145 1.85 19.52 -18.31
CA ARG A 145 2.82 18.42 -18.16
C ARG A 145 2.19 17.19 -17.52
N MET A 146 1.35 17.37 -16.51
CA MET A 146 0.60 16.28 -15.88
C MET A 146 -0.36 15.63 -16.86
N TYR A 147 -1.07 16.42 -17.65
CA TYR A 147 -1.93 15.92 -18.72
C TYR A 147 -1.16 15.05 -19.71
N ALA A 148 -0.04 15.55 -20.25
CA ALA A 148 0.80 14.78 -21.16
C ALA A 148 1.29 13.46 -20.52
N LYS A 149 1.65 13.49 -19.24
CA LYS A 149 2.05 12.30 -18.48
C LYS A 149 0.91 11.30 -18.35
N ALA A 150 -0.28 11.74 -17.92
CA ALA A 150 -1.46 10.89 -17.78
C ALA A 150 -1.83 10.22 -19.12
N ARG A 151 -1.83 10.98 -20.22
CA ARG A 151 -2.07 10.45 -21.57
C ARG A 151 -1.02 9.44 -22.00
N SER A 152 0.26 9.67 -21.70
CA SER A 152 1.34 8.71 -22.00
C SER A 152 1.18 7.38 -21.24
N LEU A 153 0.49 7.40 -20.10
CA LEU A 153 0.17 6.23 -19.29
C LEU A 153 -1.15 5.56 -19.69
N GLY A 154 -1.82 6.06 -20.73
CA GLY A 154 -3.12 5.58 -21.19
C GLY A 154 -4.28 5.97 -20.29
N GLN A 155 -4.12 6.96 -19.41
CA GLN A 155 -5.16 7.40 -18.50
C GLN A 155 -6.19 8.31 -19.19
N GLU A 156 -7.42 8.24 -18.68
CA GLU A 156 -8.50 9.16 -19.00
C GLU A 156 -8.24 10.50 -18.31
N ALA A 157 -7.84 11.50 -19.11
CA ALA A 157 -7.49 12.83 -18.63
C ALA A 157 -8.05 13.91 -19.57
N GLU A 158 -8.53 15.00 -18.98
CA GLU A 158 -9.23 16.10 -19.65
C GLU A 158 -8.69 17.44 -19.14
N LEU A 159 -8.40 18.36 -20.05
CA LEU A 159 -8.09 19.75 -19.73
C LEU A 159 -9.35 20.58 -19.94
N ILE A 160 -9.68 21.44 -18.99
CA ILE A 160 -10.83 22.32 -19.03
C ILE A 160 -10.34 23.73 -18.73
N ASP A 161 -10.59 24.69 -19.61
CA ASP A 161 -10.28 26.11 -19.43
C ASP A 161 -11.54 27.00 -19.40
N ASP A 162 -12.72 26.42 -19.62
CA ASP A 162 -14.00 27.12 -19.49
C ASP A 162 -14.57 27.03 -18.07
N ASN A 163 -14.78 28.19 -17.44
CA ASN A 163 -15.31 28.29 -16.07
C ASN A 163 -16.73 27.74 -15.96
N THR A 164 -17.56 27.85 -17.01
CA THR A 164 -18.94 27.34 -17.00
C THR A 164 -18.93 25.82 -16.97
N GLU A 165 -18.08 25.18 -17.78
CA GLU A 165 -17.88 23.74 -17.76
C GLU A 165 -17.34 23.26 -16.41
N MET A 166 -16.36 23.97 -15.83
CA MET A 166 -15.83 23.63 -14.50
C MET A 166 -16.93 23.68 -13.43
N LEU A 167 -17.75 24.72 -13.39
CA LEU A 167 -18.86 24.86 -12.43
C LEU A 167 -19.98 23.82 -12.67
N ALA A 168 -20.21 23.42 -13.92
CA ALA A 168 -21.15 22.35 -14.24
C ALA A 168 -20.68 20.99 -13.70
N LYS A 169 -19.37 20.70 -13.74
CA LYS A 169 -18.80 19.46 -13.20
C LYS A 169 -18.60 19.50 -11.68
N TRP A 170 -18.18 20.66 -11.15
CA TRP A 170 -17.86 20.85 -9.74
C TRP A 170 -18.51 22.14 -9.20
N PRO A 171 -19.81 22.10 -8.84
CA PRO A 171 -20.54 23.31 -8.43
C PRO A 171 -20.02 24.00 -7.15
N SER A 172 -19.17 23.32 -6.38
CA SER A 172 -18.66 23.80 -5.08
C SER A 172 -17.29 24.47 -5.16
N ILE A 173 -16.69 24.63 -6.36
CA ILE A 173 -15.39 25.31 -6.51
C ILE A 173 -15.59 26.77 -6.90
N SER A 174 -14.61 27.61 -6.52
CA SER A 174 -14.42 28.96 -7.04
C SER A 174 -13.56 28.86 -8.31
N THR A 175 -13.94 29.56 -9.37
CA THR A 175 -13.28 29.48 -10.69
C THR A 175 -12.73 30.83 -11.16
N GLU A 176 -12.94 31.89 -10.39
CA GLU A 176 -12.60 33.27 -10.75
C GLU A 176 -11.09 33.47 -10.99
N ASP A 177 -10.25 32.72 -10.28
CA ASP A 177 -8.79 32.77 -10.36
C ASP A 177 -8.18 31.55 -11.09
N ILE A 178 -9.01 30.65 -11.61
CA ILE A 178 -8.56 29.42 -12.27
C ILE A 178 -8.43 29.65 -13.78
N GLN A 179 -7.22 29.44 -14.29
CA GLN A 179 -6.91 29.56 -15.72
C GLN A 179 -7.05 28.23 -16.47
N LEU A 180 -6.83 27.11 -15.78
CA LEU A 180 -6.83 25.77 -16.37
C LEU A 180 -7.07 24.72 -15.30
N ALA A 181 -8.00 23.80 -15.54
CA ALA A 181 -8.21 22.61 -14.75
C ALA A 181 -7.75 21.37 -15.52
N LEU A 182 -7.25 20.38 -14.79
CA LEU A 182 -7.01 19.02 -15.27
C LEU A 182 -7.80 18.04 -14.43
N PHE A 183 -8.66 17.28 -15.09
CA PHE A 183 -9.35 16.15 -14.50
C PHE A 183 -8.69 14.84 -14.93
N ILE A 184 -8.36 13.97 -13.98
CA ILE A 184 -7.87 12.61 -14.24
C ILE A 184 -8.88 11.63 -13.64
N ALA A 185 -9.63 10.94 -14.49
CA ALA A 185 -10.72 10.04 -14.07
C ALA A 185 -10.21 8.75 -13.41
N ASP A 186 -8.95 8.36 -13.69
CA ASP A 186 -8.32 7.17 -13.13
C ASP A 186 -7.83 7.30 -11.69
N ASP A 187 -7.73 8.54 -11.19
CA ASP A 187 -7.35 8.77 -9.81
C ASP A 187 -8.45 8.30 -8.84
N ALA A 188 -8.04 7.90 -7.64
CA ALA A 188 -8.94 7.25 -6.69
C ALA A 188 -8.63 7.63 -5.25
N VAL A 189 -9.60 7.36 -4.38
CA VAL A 189 -9.45 7.43 -2.93
C VAL A 189 -9.73 6.05 -2.35
N VAL A 190 -8.87 5.61 -1.44
CA VAL A 190 -9.02 4.33 -0.74
C VAL A 190 -9.14 4.55 0.77
N ASP A 191 -9.89 3.70 1.45
CA ASP A 191 -9.80 3.55 2.90
C ASP A 191 -8.48 2.83 3.25
N PRO A 192 -7.48 3.54 3.81
CA PRO A 192 -6.17 2.94 4.07
C PRO A 192 -6.23 1.88 5.18
N ILE A 193 -7.11 2.03 6.17
CA ILE A 193 -7.25 1.07 7.28
C ILE A 193 -7.92 -0.20 6.78
N GLY A 194 -9.00 -0.07 6.01
CA GLY A 194 -9.67 -1.19 5.37
C GLY A 194 -8.75 -1.95 4.41
N LEU A 195 -7.97 -1.24 3.59
CA LEU A 195 -6.97 -1.83 2.70
C LEU A 195 -5.90 -2.62 3.47
N CYS A 196 -5.36 -2.05 4.56
CA CYS A 196 -4.42 -2.76 5.43
C CYS A 196 -5.02 -4.05 5.99
N ARG A 197 -6.25 -3.98 6.51
CA ARG A 197 -6.92 -5.15 7.07
C ARG A 197 -7.09 -6.26 6.03
N GLU A 198 -7.48 -5.88 4.82
CA GLU A 198 -7.60 -6.84 3.72
C GLU A 198 -6.24 -7.42 3.34
N LEU A 199 -5.18 -6.61 3.21
CA LEU A 199 -3.84 -7.12 2.93
C LEU A 199 -3.30 -8.05 4.03
N SER A 200 -3.55 -7.73 5.30
CA SER A 200 -3.20 -8.59 6.44
C SER A 200 -3.89 -9.95 6.32
N LYS A 201 -5.20 -9.94 6.07
CA LYS A 201 -5.99 -11.15 5.84
C LYS A 201 -5.45 -11.98 4.67
N ARG A 202 -5.17 -11.33 3.53
CA ARG A 202 -4.61 -12.00 2.35
C ARG A 202 -3.23 -12.58 2.62
N ALA A 203 -2.35 -11.84 3.30
CA ALA A 203 -1.04 -12.34 3.68
C ALA A 203 -1.15 -13.59 4.57
N ALA A 204 -2.05 -13.57 5.56
CA ALA A 204 -2.30 -14.72 6.41
C ALA A 204 -2.85 -15.94 5.63
N GLN A 205 -3.76 -15.71 4.67
CA GLN A 205 -4.27 -16.76 3.78
C GLN A 205 -3.18 -17.39 2.90
N GLU A 206 -2.16 -16.63 2.54
CA GLU A 206 -0.98 -17.11 1.80
C GLU A 206 0.09 -17.73 2.74
N GLY A 207 -0.18 -17.82 4.05
CA GLY A 207 0.69 -18.47 5.04
C GLY A 207 1.64 -17.55 5.81
N ALA A 208 1.53 -16.22 5.69
CA ALA A 208 2.30 -15.30 6.53
C ALA A 208 1.79 -15.30 7.98
N ALA A 209 2.69 -15.36 8.96
CA ALA A 209 2.33 -15.10 10.35
C ALA A 209 2.27 -13.59 10.60
N ILE A 210 1.11 -13.07 11.02
CA ILE A 210 0.94 -11.65 11.36
C ILE A 210 0.85 -11.53 12.89
N ILE A 211 1.87 -10.92 13.51
CA ILE A 211 1.99 -10.78 14.96
C ILE A 211 1.87 -9.30 15.33
N GLU A 212 0.73 -8.93 15.90
CA GLU A 212 0.44 -7.58 16.37
C GLU A 212 0.79 -7.42 17.86
N GLN A 213 0.81 -6.18 18.36
CA GLN A 213 1.24 -5.84 19.72
C GLN A 213 2.62 -6.40 20.09
N CYS A 214 3.50 -6.49 19.09
CA CYS A 214 4.81 -7.08 19.19
C CYS A 214 5.84 -6.10 18.63
N ALA A 215 6.35 -5.24 19.50
CA ALA A 215 7.40 -4.30 19.12
C ALA A 215 8.74 -5.04 18.96
N VAL A 216 9.29 -5.00 17.74
CA VAL A 216 10.68 -5.39 17.50
C VAL A 216 11.60 -4.37 18.19
N LYS A 217 12.49 -4.86 19.05
CA LYS A 217 13.43 -4.01 19.81
C LYS A 217 14.84 -4.09 19.27
N GLU A 218 15.28 -5.29 18.93
CA GLU A 218 16.65 -5.58 18.54
C GLU A 218 16.65 -6.62 17.41
N VAL A 219 17.58 -6.48 16.47
CA VAL A 219 17.91 -7.48 15.43
C VAL A 219 19.34 -7.93 15.69
N LEU A 220 19.50 -9.21 16.04
CA LEU A 220 20.81 -9.82 16.32
C LEU A 220 21.27 -10.61 15.10
N ILE A 221 22.55 -10.52 14.75
CA ILE A 221 23.16 -11.21 13.60
C ILE A 221 24.23 -12.18 14.11
N GLY A 222 24.10 -13.47 13.81
CA GLY A 222 25.02 -14.51 14.32
C GLY A 222 24.89 -14.75 15.83
N ASP A 223 25.93 -15.33 16.46
CA ASP A 223 25.93 -15.67 17.89
C ASP A 223 26.13 -14.46 18.83
N GLN A 224 26.07 -13.24 18.31
CA GLN A 224 26.38 -12.04 19.09
C GLN A 224 25.26 -11.67 20.05
N THR A 225 25.49 -12.07 21.30
CA THR A 225 24.83 -11.56 22.50
C THR A 225 25.41 -10.18 22.82
N LYS A 226 24.80 -9.12 22.27
CA LYS A 226 25.01 -7.67 22.55
C LYS A 226 26.44 -7.09 22.36
N VAL A 227 26.50 -5.95 21.67
CA VAL A 227 27.43 -4.84 21.99
C VAL A 227 26.65 -3.82 22.81
#